data_AF-A0A0R3SXB5-F1
#
_entry.id   AF-A0A0R3SXB5-F1
#
_cell.length_a   1.000
_cell.length_b   1.000
_cell.length_c   1.000
_cell.angle_alpha   90.00
_cell.angle_beta   90.00
_cell.angle_gamma   90.00
#
_symmetry.space_group_name_H-M   'P 1'
#
loop_
_entity.id
_entity.type
_entity.pdbx_description
1 polymer ?
#
loop_
_entity_poly.entity_id
_entity_poly.type
_entity_poly.pdbx_seq_one_letter_code
_entity_poly.pdbx_strand_id
1 'polypeptide(L)'
;MTLFLWAKIAETNVSEVWSTANATKNEVLIGECATLVTRNWEMFKTSRLFLVTTEVKGMMSLLRCPRMSQESATSKMKALLMWGNASSDDEVQIAGTIAFRDMVSLL
;
A
#
# COMPACT_ATOMS: atom_id res chain seq x y z
N MET A 1 -15.65 -9.79 -11.84
CA MET A 1 -15.76 -10.98 -10.97
C MET A 1 -15.21 -10.64 -9.59
N THR A 2 -15.92 -9.82 -8.81
CA THR A 2 -15.32 -9.04 -7.70
C THR A 2 -16.14 -9.01 -6.39
N LEU A 3 -17.44 -9.30 -6.42
CA LEU A 3 -18.31 -9.12 -5.23
C LEU A 3 -18.09 -10.15 -4.09
N PHE A 4 -17.69 -11.38 -4.41
CA PHE A 4 -17.60 -12.45 -3.39
C PHE A 4 -16.38 -12.33 -2.47
N LEU A 5 -15.24 -11.88 -3.01
CA LEU A 5 -14.04 -11.60 -2.22
C LEU A 5 -14.23 -10.34 -1.36
N TRP A 6 -14.86 -9.30 -1.92
CA TRP A 6 -15.15 -8.07 -1.20
C TRP A 6 -16.06 -8.27 0.02
N ALA A 7 -17.06 -9.16 -0.08
CA ALA A 7 -17.92 -9.50 1.06
C ALA A 7 -17.20 -10.21 2.21
N LYS A 8 -16.05 -10.86 1.94
CA LYS A 8 -15.23 -11.56 2.95
C LYS A 8 -14.11 -10.70 3.53
N ILE A 9 -13.67 -9.67 2.82
CA ILE A 9 -12.66 -8.73 3.30
C ILE A 9 -13.39 -7.62 4.07
N ALA A 10 -13.43 -7.78 5.39
CA ALA A 10 -13.95 -6.78 6.29
C ALA A 10 -12.89 -5.69 6.53
N GLU A 11 -13.32 -4.49 6.92
CA GLU A 11 -12.40 -3.41 7.30
C GLU A 11 -11.45 -3.84 8.43
N THR A 12 -11.85 -4.81 9.25
CA THR A 12 -11.05 -5.35 10.36
C THR A 12 -9.95 -6.30 9.93
N ASN A 13 -10.05 -6.97 8.77
CA ASN A 13 -9.04 -7.94 8.30
C ASN A 13 -8.24 -7.45 7.07
N VAL A 14 -8.60 -6.30 6.49
CA VAL A 14 -7.94 -5.79 5.28
C VAL A 14 -6.42 -5.59 5.45
N SER A 15 -5.95 -5.30 6.68
CA SER A 15 -4.52 -5.19 6.96
C SER A 15 -3.76 -6.51 6.76
N GLU A 16 -4.33 -7.62 7.25
CA GLU A 16 -3.74 -8.96 7.11
C GLU A 16 -3.84 -9.46 5.67
N VAL A 17 -4.97 -9.20 5.02
CA VAL A 17 -5.18 -9.59 3.62
C VAL A 17 -4.24 -8.81 2.71
N TRP A 18 -4.09 -7.49 2.92
CA TRP A 18 -3.12 -6.67 2.20
C TRP A 18 -1.69 -7.16 2.39
N SER A 19 -1.30 -7.42 3.64
CA SER A 19 0.02 -7.94 3.98
C SER A 19 0.31 -9.27 3.28
N THR A 20 -0.63 -10.21 3.34
CA THR A 20 -0.53 -11.52 2.67
C THR A 20 -0.47 -11.38 1.15
N ALA A 21 -1.27 -10.47 0.58
CA ALA A 21 -1.29 -10.21 -0.85
C ALA A 21 0.07 -9.69 -1.35
N ASN A 22 0.71 -8.79 -0.59
CA ASN A 22 2.03 -8.28 -0.91
C ASN A 22 3.11 -9.35 -0.76
N ALA A 23 3.11 -10.10 0.35
CA ALA A 23 4.06 -11.18 0.59
C ALA A 23 3.99 -12.28 -0.49
N THR A 24 2.79 -12.57 -0.99
CA THR A 24 2.55 -13.56 -2.05
C THR A 24 2.61 -12.95 -3.46
N LYS A 25 2.86 -11.65 -3.59
CA LYS A 25 2.87 -10.90 -4.86
C LYS A 25 1.60 -11.10 -5.69
N ASN A 26 0.45 -11.27 -5.03
CA ASN A 26 -0.84 -11.46 -5.68
C ASN A 26 -1.40 -10.10 -6.15
N GLU A 27 -1.06 -9.70 -7.37
CA GLU A 27 -1.42 -8.40 -7.94
C GLU A 27 -2.94 -8.17 -8.03
N VAL A 28 -3.71 -9.23 -8.29
CA VAL A 28 -5.17 -9.15 -8.32
C VAL A 28 -5.69 -8.77 -6.94
N LEU A 29 -5.26 -9.47 -5.90
CA LEU A 29 -5.70 -9.21 -4.53
C LEU A 29 -5.20 -7.86 -4.01
N ILE A 30 -3.99 -7.44 -4.38
CA ILE A 30 -3.47 -6.10 -4.11
C ILE A 30 -4.39 -5.03 -4.71
N GLY A 31 -4.78 -5.17 -5.97
CA GLY A 31 -5.68 -4.23 -6.63
C GLY A 31 -7.05 -4.13 -5.95
N GLU A 32 -7.64 -5.28 -5.59
CA GLU A 32 -8.93 -5.34 -4.89
C GLU A 32 -8.86 -4.69 -3.49
N CYS A 33 -7.78 -4.95 -2.74
CA CYS A 33 -7.58 -4.39 -1.41
C CYS A 33 -7.22 -2.90 -1.42
N ALA A 34 -6.61 -2.39 -2.50
CA ALA A 34 -6.15 -0.99 -2.59
C ALA A 34 -7.29 0.00 -2.29
N THR A 35 -8.50 -0.26 -2.81
CA THR A 35 -9.66 0.61 -2.57
C THR A 35 -10.04 0.69 -1.10
N LEU A 36 -9.96 -0.44 -0.36
CA LEU A 36 -10.28 -0.51 1.06
C LEU A 36 -9.18 0.11 1.92
N VAL A 37 -7.92 -0.08 1.55
CA VAL A 37 -6.77 0.58 2.18
C VAL A 37 -6.87 2.09 2.02
N THR A 38 -7.17 2.59 0.81
CA THR A 38 -7.36 4.02 0.57
C THR A 38 -8.53 4.58 1.38
N ARG A 39 -9.65 3.85 1.50
CA ARG A 39 -10.78 4.30 2.33
C ARG A 39 -10.40 4.49 3.80
N ASN A 40 -9.48 3.67 4.29
CA ASN A 40 -9.01 3.66 5.68
C ASN A 40 -7.60 4.26 5.79
N TRP A 41 -7.24 5.18 4.89
CA TRP A 41 -5.86 5.64 4.72
C TRP A 41 -5.22 6.18 6.00
N GLU A 42 -5.97 6.94 6.81
CA GLU A 42 -5.49 7.48 8.08
C GLU A 42 -4.99 6.40 9.05
N MET A 43 -5.63 5.22 9.03
CA MET A 43 -5.21 4.07 9.83
C MET A 43 -3.97 3.38 9.22
N PHE A 44 -3.92 3.27 7.90
CA PHE A 44 -2.89 2.51 7.20
C PHE A 44 -1.56 3.25 7.08
N LYS A 45 -1.58 4.56 6.87
CA LYS A 45 -0.37 5.36 6.63
C LYS A 45 0.61 5.40 7.80
N THR A 46 0.15 5.06 9.01
CA THR A 46 0.97 4.94 10.23
C THR A 46 1.09 3.50 10.73
N SER A 47 0.40 2.54 10.11
CA SER A 47 0.41 1.15 10.52
C SER A 47 1.76 0.50 10.20
N ARG A 48 2.46 0.03 11.23
CA ARG A 48 3.76 -0.65 11.06
C ARG A 48 3.63 -1.90 10.19
N LEU A 49 2.58 -2.70 10.37
CA LEU A 49 2.35 -3.90 9.55
C LEU A 49 2.23 -3.53 8.08
N PHE A 50 1.45 -2.49 7.77
CA PHE A 50 1.32 -1.98 6.41
C PHE A 50 2.65 -1.50 5.84
N LEU A 51 3.35 -0.64 6.57
CA LEU A 51 4.60 -0.04 6.09
C LEU A 51 5.70 -1.09 5.84
N VAL A 52 5.80 -2.12 6.69
CA VAL A 52 6.84 -3.16 6.56
C VAL A 52 6.49 -4.18 5.47
N THR A 53 5.21 -4.50 5.27
CA THR A 53 4.82 -5.60 4.39
C THR A 53 4.32 -5.16 3.02
N THR A 54 4.15 -3.85 2.81
CA THR A 54 3.79 -3.33 1.48
C THR A 54 5.01 -3.38 0.56
N GLU A 55 4.88 -4.10 -0.54
CA GLU A 55 5.90 -4.18 -1.57
C GLU A 55 5.77 -3.01 -2.55
N VAL A 56 6.80 -2.79 -3.36
CA VAL A 56 6.83 -1.76 -4.42
C VAL A 56 5.58 -1.82 -5.30
N LYS A 57 5.16 -3.03 -5.73
CA LYS A 57 3.94 -3.20 -6.54
C LYS A 57 2.66 -2.85 -5.77
N GLY A 58 2.59 -3.17 -4.48
CA GLY A 58 1.49 -2.79 -3.61
C GLY A 58 1.36 -1.28 -3.50
N MET A 59 2.47 -0.60 -3.22
CA MET A 59 2.50 0.86 -3.12
C MET A 59 2.11 1.52 -4.45
N MET A 60 2.63 1.04 -5.58
CA MET A 60 2.21 1.54 -6.90
C MET A 60 0.72 1.34 -7.16
N SER A 61 0.17 0.17 -6.83
CA SER A 61 -1.26 -0.11 -7.00
C SER A 61 -2.12 0.81 -6.14
N LEU A 62 -1.67 1.12 -4.92
CA LEU A 62 -2.34 2.05 -4.02
C LEU A 62 -2.33 3.47 -4.58
N LEU A 63 -1.18 3.97 -5.04
CA LEU A 63 -1.07 5.31 -5.63
C LEU A 63 -1.88 5.46 -6.91
N ARG A 64 -2.01 4.39 -7.70
CA ARG A 64 -2.85 4.36 -8.91
C ARG A 64 -4.34 4.18 -8.62
N CYS A 65 -4.73 3.87 -7.38
CA CYS A 65 -6.14 3.78 -7.01
C CYS A 65 -6.79 5.16 -7.22
N PRO A 66 -7.88 5.29 -8.01
CA PRO A 66 -8.50 6.58 -8.27
C PRO A 66 -8.89 7.34 -7.00
N ARG A 67 -9.29 6.63 -5.94
CA ARG A 67 -9.62 7.27 -4.65
C ARG A 67 -8.41 7.90 -3.97
N MET A 68 -7.20 7.43 -4.25
CA MET A 68 -5.97 7.98 -3.66
C MET A 68 -5.68 9.41 -4.17
N SER A 69 -6.31 9.82 -5.28
CA SER A 69 -6.27 11.21 -5.75
C SER A 69 -6.95 12.19 -4.78
N GLN A 70 -7.83 11.71 -3.89
CA GLN A 70 -8.51 12.52 -2.88
C GLN A 70 -7.59 12.84 -1.69
N GLU A 71 -6.52 12.06 -1.51
CA GLU A 71 -5.54 12.27 -0.44
C GLU A 71 -4.54 13.36 -0.80
N SER A 72 -4.20 14.20 0.18
CA SER A 72 -3.24 15.28 -0.03
C SER A 72 -1.87 14.74 -0.44
N ALA A 73 -1.19 15.44 -1.36
CA ALA A 73 0.17 15.12 -1.78
C ALA A 73 1.12 15.01 -0.56
N THR A 74 0.97 15.90 0.43
CA THR A 74 1.74 15.86 1.68
C THR A 74 1.50 14.58 2.48
N SER A 75 0.26 14.11 2.60
CA SER A 75 0.00 12.85 3.32
C SER A 75 0.58 11.65 2.59
N LYS A 76 0.47 11.61 1.26
CA LYS A 76 1.07 10.55 0.43
C LYS A 76 2.60 10.55 0.54
N MET A 77 3.23 11.71 0.45
CA MET A 77 4.69 11.86 0.59
C MET A 77 5.18 11.39 1.97
N LYS A 78 4.50 11.76 3.05
CA LYS A 78 4.87 11.32 4.40
C LYS A 78 4.81 9.80 4.54
N ALA A 79 3.74 9.18 4.04
CA ALA A 79 3.59 7.73 4.08
C ALA A 79 4.67 7.01 3.25
N LEU A 80 4.98 7.53 2.06
CA LEU A 80 6.05 7.00 1.21
C LEU A 80 7.43 7.10 1.87
N LEU A 81 7.72 8.21 2.55
CA LEU A 81 8.95 8.38 3.34
C LEU A 81 9.01 7.37 4.50
N MET A 82 7.91 7.16 5.22
CA MET A 82 7.85 6.18 6.30
C MET A 82 8.02 4.76 5.78
N TRP A 83 7.38 4.43 4.65
CA TRP A 83 7.46 3.13 3.98
C TRP A 83 8.87 2.82 3.51
N GLY A 84 9.53 3.76 2.79
CA GLY A 84 10.89 3.58 2.31
C GLY A 84 11.93 3.35 3.43
N ASN A 85 11.62 3.78 4.66
CA ASN A 85 12.47 3.60 5.84
C ASN A 85 11.99 2.48 6.78
N ALA A 86 10.92 1.77 6.46
CA ALA A 86 10.30 0.80 7.38
C ALA A 86 11.02 -0.54 7.41
N SER A 87 11.73 -0.92 6.33
CA SER A 87 12.48 -2.16 6.27
C SER A 87 13.85 -2.04 6.94
N SER A 88 14.23 -3.05 7.71
CA SER A 88 15.59 -3.21 8.24
C SER A 88 16.51 -4.00 7.32
N ASP A 89 15.98 -4.48 6.19
CA ASP A 89 16.73 -5.16 5.15
C ASP A 89 17.23 -4.11 4.15
N ASP A 90 18.56 -4.00 4.03
CA ASP A 90 19.23 -2.98 3.22
C ASP A 90 18.88 -3.11 1.72
N GLU A 91 18.67 -4.32 1.19
CA GLU A 91 18.28 -4.52 -0.21
C GLU A 91 16.85 -4.04 -0.46
N VAL A 92 15.94 -4.37 0.47
CA VAL A 92 14.54 -3.91 0.42
C VAL A 92 14.47 -2.39 0.61
N GLN A 93 15.33 -1.82 1.45
CA GLN A 93 15.41 -0.37 1.67
C GLN A 93 15.91 0.37 0.43
N ILE A 94 16.93 -0.16 -0.26
CA ILE A 94 17.44 0.40 -1.51
C ILE A 94 16.35 0.33 -2.60
N ALA A 95 15.70 -0.82 -2.74
CA ALA A 95 14.59 -0.98 -3.69
C ALA A 95 13.44 -0.01 -3.40
N GLY A 96 13.08 0.16 -2.11
CA GLY A 96 12.10 1.14 -1.66
C GLY A 96 12.49 2.58 -2.00
N THR A 97 13.76 2.94 -1.85
CA THR A 97 14.28 4.29 -2.16
C THR A 97 14.31 4.58 -3.66
N ILE A 98 14.69 3.61 -4.49
CA ILE A 98 14.65 3.74 -5.95
C ILE A 98 13.20 3.89 -6.40
N ALA A 99 12.32 3.02 -5.93
CA ALA A 99 10.91 3.07 -6.28
C ALA A 99 10.22 4.34 -5.76
N PHE A 100 10.62 4.87 -4.60
CA PHE A 100 10.15 6.16 -4.08
C PHE A 100 10.36 7.27 -5.11
N ARG A 101 11.56 7.37 -5.70
CA ARG A 101 11.88 8.38 -6.72
C ARG A 101 10.93 8.28 -7.92
N ASP A 102 10.67 7.08 -8.40
CA ASP A 102 9.78 6.85 -9.54
C ASP A 102 8.32 7.18 -9.18
N MET A 103 7.90 6.84 -7.96
CA MET A 103 6.55 7.05 -7.46
C MET A 103 6.22 8.50 -7.11
N VAL A 104 7.21 9.37 -6.86
CA VAL A 104 6.97 10.81 -6.70
C VAL A 104 6.25 11.39 -7.92
N SER A 105 6.46 10.82 -9.11
CA SER A 105 5.76 11.24 -10.34
C SER A 105 4.27 10.86 -10.38
N LEU A 106 3.81 10.02 -9.45
CA LEU A 106 2.41 9.57 -9.34
C LEU A 106 1.60 10.35 -8.28
N LEU A 107 2.23 11.31 -7.58
CA LEU A 107 1.62 12.08 -6.49
C LEU A 107 0.91 13.33 -6.97
#